data_AF-F2LSQ5-F1
#
_entry.id   AF-F2LSQ5-F1
#
_cell.length_a   1.000
_cell.length_b   1.000
_cell.length_c   1.000
_cell.angle_alpha   90.00
_cell.angle_beta   90.00
_cell.angle_gamma   90.00
#
_symmetry.space_group_name_H-M   'P 1'
#
loop_
_entity.id
_entity.type
_entity.pdbx_description
1 polymer ?
#
loop_
_entity_poly.entity_id
_entity_poly.type
_entity_poly.pdbx_seq_one_letter_code
_entity_poly.pdbx_strand_id
1 'polypeptide(L)'
;MVRDIDLPHAVIRFKRAVQFPRFGMAEGERWGFVVYGKTADRIAAIKAGGRFDFAGGQCLAVDVEIIYEGPANLDFSRAAGYI
;
A
#
# COMPACT_ATOMS: atom_id res chain seq x y z
N MET A 1 3.39 8.26 -23.42
CA MET A 1 3.98 7.31 -22.46
C MET A 1 3.79 7.91 -21.08
N VAL A 2 3.04 7.26 -20.19
CA VAL A 2 2.86 7.73 -18.80
C VAL A 2 4.07 7.28 -18.00
N ARG A 3 4.72 8.18 -17.26
CA ARG A 3 5.84 7.83 -16.37
C ARG A 3 5.32 7.68 -14.96
N ASP A 4 5.95 6.80 -14.18
CA ASP A 4 5.55 6.54 -12.79
C ASP A 4 5.52 7.82 -11.94
N ILE A 5 6.46 8.74 -12.14
CA ILE A 5 6.51 10.03 -11.42
C ILE A 5 5.26 10.91 -11.64
N ASP A 6 4.58 10.72 -12.76
CA ASP A 6 3.37 11.48 -13.12
C ASP A 6 2.10 10.82 -12.55
N LEU A 7 2.22 9.64 -11.93
CA LEU A 7 1.11 8.89 -11.34
C LEU A 7 1.01 9.11 -9.82
N PRO A 8 -0.21 9.05 -9.25
CA PRO A 8 -0.36 9.05 -7.80
C PRO A 8 0.32 7.84 -7.18
N HIS A 9 0.82 8.04 -5.96
CA HIS A 9 1.44 7.04 -5.12
C HIS A 9 0.62 6.89 -3.86
N ALA A 10 0.62 5.68 -3.30
CA ALA A 10 0.02 5.39 -2.01
C ALA A 10 1.00 4.64 -1.13
N VAL A 11 0.92 4.87 0.17
CA VAL A 11 1.65 4.08 1.16
C VAL A 11 0.66 3.52 2.15
N ILE A 12 0.73 2.21 2.36
CA ILE A 12 0.01 1.53 3.44
C ILE A 12 0.94 1.25 4.60
N ARG A 13 0.37 1.18 5.80
CA ARG A 13 1.02 0.67 7.01
C ARG A 13 0.20 -0.48 7.58
N PHE A 14 0.86 -1.56 7.98
CA PHE A 14 0.22 -2.65 8.71
C PHE A 14 -0.04 -2.23 10.15
N LYS A 15 -1.30 -2.31 10.59
CA LYS A 15 -1.73 -1.95 11.95
C LYS A 15 -1.46 -3.06 12.98
N ARG A 16 -1.14 -4.26 12.51
CA ARG A 16 -0.79 -5.44 13.31
C ARG A 16 0.05 -6.39 12.47
N ALA A 17 0.71 -7.35 13.11
CA ALA A 17 1.39 -8.42 12.39
C ALA A 17 0.38 -9.29 11.62
N VAL A 18 0.69 -9.59 10.35
CA VAL A 18 -0.15 -10.42 9.47
C VAL A 18 0.68 -11.55 8.88
N GLN A 19 0.20 -12.79 9.05
CA GLN A 19 0.87 -13.97 8.51
C GLN A 19 0.25 -14.37 7.18
N PHE A 20 1.10 -14.49 6.15
CA PHE A 20 0.77 -15.08 4.86
C PHE A 20 1.35 -16.50 4.76
N PRO A 21 0.93 -17.32 3.78
CA PRO A 21 1.42 -18.70 3.66
C PRO A 21 2.93 -18.85 3.50
N ARG A 22 3.64 -17.83 2.99
CA ARG A 22 5.08 -17.89 2.68
C ARG A 22 5.94 -16.86 3.41
N PHE A 23 5.34 -15.87 4.04
CA PHE A 23 6.03 -14.76 4.72
C PHE A 23 5.07 -14.10 5.72
N GLY A 24 5.59 -13.21 6.56
CA GLY A 24 4.78 -12.36 7.44
C GLY A 24 5.09 -10.89 7.20
N MET A 25 4.17 -10.03 7.59
CA MET A 25 4.34 -8.59 7.68
C MET A 25 4.32 -8.21 9.15
N ALA A 26 5.28 -7.40 9.59
CA ALA A 26 5.33 -6.91 10.96
C ALA A 26 4.33 -5.77 11.19
N GLU A 27 3.93 -5.57 12.44
CA GLU A 27 3.21 -4.35 12.81
C GLU A 27 4.07 -3.11 12.52
N GLY A 28 3.46 -2.08 11.95
CA GLY A 28 4.13 -0.85 11.56
C GLY A 28 4.88 -0.93 10.22
N GLU A 29 5.00 -2.11 9.61
CA GLU A 29 5.64 -2.27 8.31
C GLU A 29 4.89 -1.47 7.23
N ARG A 30 5.64 -0.83 6.33
CA ARG A 30 5.12 0.11 5.35
C ARG A 30 5.39 -0.37 3.93
N TRP A 31 4.42 -0.15 3.04
CA TRP A 31 4.52 -0.56 1.64
C TRP A 31 4.03 0.54 0.71
N GLY A 32 4.92 0.96 -0.19
CA GLY A 32 4.65 1.96 -1.22
C GLY A 32 4.14 1.36 -2.52
N PHE A 33 3.29 2.10 -3.22
CA PHE A 33 2.62 1.69 -4.44
C PHE A 33 2.53 2.85 -5.43
N VAL A 34 2.75 2.57 -6.72
CA VAL A 34 2.27 3.42 -7.81
C VAL A 34 0.80 3.07 -8.06
N VAL A 35 -0.10 4.05 -7.93
CA VAL A 35 -1.55 3.87 -8.04
C VAL A 35 -1.96 3.84 -9.51
N TYR A 36 -1.80 2.66 -10.12
CA TYR A 36 -2.13 2.42 -11.52
C TYR A 36 -2.56 0.98 -11.76
N GLY A 37 -3.47 0.76 -12.71
CA GLY A 37 -4.00 -0.56 -13.05
C GLY A 37 -4.50 -1.32 -11.81
N LYS A 38 -4.04 -2.56 -11.64
CA LYS A 38 -4.44 -3.43 -10.50
C LYS A 38 -4.14 -2.84 -9.13
N THR A 39 -3.16 -1.94 -9.03
CA THR A 39 -2.83 -1.29 -7.77
C THR A 39 -3.87 -0.22 -7.41
N ALA A 40 -4.47 0.44 -8.40
CA ALA A 40 -5.60 1.34 -8.16
C ALA A 40 -6.80 0.58 -7.58
N ASP A 41 -7.11 -0.60 -8.13
CA ASP A 41 -8.17 -1.48 -7.61
C ASP A 41 -7.87 -1.94 -6.17
N ARG A 42 -6.60 -2.26 -5.87
CA ARG A 42 -6.14 -2.59 -4.51
C ARG A 42 -6.42 -1.44 -3.55
N ILE A 43 -6.03 -0.21 -3.89
CA ILE A 43 -6.24 0.96 -3.03
C ILE A 43 -7.74 1.23 -2.84
N ALA A 44 -8.55 1.10 -3.90
CA ALA A 44 -9.99 1.23 -3.81
C ALA A 44 -10.60 0.18 -2.86
N ALA A 45 -10.17 -1.08 -2.94
CA ALA A 45 -10.62 -2.15 -2.05
C ALA A 45 -10.24 -1.89 -0.58
N ILE A 46 -9.05 -1.34 -0.32
CA ILE A 46 -8.63 -0.94 1.03
C ILE A 46 -9.55 0.15 1.58
N LYS A 47 -9.81 1.20 0.79
CA LYS A 47 -10.71 2.29 1.18
C LYS A 47 -12.14 1.81 1.44
N ALA A 48 -12.60 0.81 0.68
CA ALA A 48 -13.91 0.20 0.86
C ALA A 48 -14.00 -0.76 2.06
N GLY A 49 -12.91 -0.98 2.81
CA GLY A 49 -12.88 -1.94 3.90
C GLY A 49 -12.88 -3.41 3.46
N GLY A 50 -12.58 -3.66 2.19
CA GLY A 50 -12.67 -4.98 1.55
C GLY A 50 -11.43 -5.86 1.74
N ARG A 51 -11.30 -6.84 0.84
CA ARG A 51 -10.11 -7.69 0.70
C ARG A 51 -9.33 -7.30 -0.54
N PHE A 52 -8.02 -7.50 -0.52
CA PHE A 52 -7.16 -7.17 -1.66
C PHE A 52 -6.00 -8.15 -1.82
N ASP A 53 -5.52 -8.31 -3.05
CA ASP A 53 -4.35 -9.12 -3.36
C ASP A 53 -3.06 -8.39 -2.99
N PHE A 54 -2.19 -9.04 -2.22
CA PHE A 54 -0.91 -8.52 -1.77
C PHE A 54 0.16 -9.61 -1.76
N ALA A 55 1.24 -9.40 -2.52
CA ALA A 55 2.40 -10.31 -2.63
C ALA A 55 2.03 -11.81 -2.83
N GLY A 56 0.99 -12.07 -3.62
CA GLY A 56 0.50 -13.43 -3.92
C GLY A 56 -0.39 -14.06 -2.85
N GLY A 57 -0.80 -13.31 -1.83
CA GLY A 57 -1.81 -13.69 -0.85
C GLY A 57 -2.97 -12.69 -0.78
N GLN A 58 -3.99 -13.03 0.01
CA GLN A 58 -5.15 -12.16 0.26
C GLN A 58 -4.97 -11.44 1.62
N CYS A 59 -5.12 -10.12 1.62
CA CYS A 59 -5.07 -9.27 2.82
C CYS A 59 -6.42 -8.60 3.08
N LEU A 60 -6.67 -8.21 4.33
CA LEU A 60 -7.88 -7.49 4.74
C LEU A 60 -7.57 -6.00 4.93
N ALA A 61 -8.45 -5.13 4.46
CA ALA A 61 -8.33 -3.69 4.67
C ALA A 61 -8.25 -3.32 6.15
N VAL A 62 -8.92 -4.08 7.03
CA VAL A 62 -8.88 -3.86 8.48
C VAL A 62 -7.50 -4.07 9.09
N ASP A 63 -6.57 -4.73 8.39
CA ASP A 63 -5.21 -4.98 8.89
C ASP A 63 -4.23 -3.85 8.53
N VAL A 64 -4.65 -2.93 7.67
CA VAL A 64 -3.81 -1.85 7.16
C VAL A 64 -4.50 -0.50 7.30
N GLU A 65 -3.74 0.56 7.09
CA GLU A 65 -4.24 1.90 6.86
C GLU A 65 -3.45 2.54 5.73
N ILE A 66 -4.08 3.44 4.98
CA ILE A 66 -3.39 4.27 3.99
C ILE A 66 -2.85 5.49 4.74
N ILE A 67 -1.53 5.59 4.87
CA ILE A 67 -0.86 6.70 5.56
C ILE A 67 -0.43 7.82 4.60
N TYR A 68 -0.52 7.57 3.29
CA TYR A 68 -0.23 8.55 2.24
C TYR A 68 -0.96 8.20 0.96
N GLU A 69 -1.49 9.20 0.28
CA GLU A 69 -1.93 9.13 -1.10
C GLU A 69 -1.76 10.48 -1.78
N GLY A 70 -1.00 10.54 -2.87
CA GLY A 70 -0.61 11.80 -3.47
C GLY A 70 0.50 11.67 -4.50
N PRO A 71 1.13 12.77 -4.94
CA PRO A 71 2.20 12.75 -5.95
C PRO A 71 3.48 12.06 -5.45
N ALA A 72 4.40 11.71 -6.36
CA ALA A 72 5.75 11.23 -6.01
C ALA A 72 6.62 12.36 -5.45
N ASN A 73 6.43 12.73 -4.19
CA ASN A 73 7.13 13.85 -3.55
C ASN A 73 7.88 13.44 -2.27
N LEU A 74 8.37 14.44 -1.52
CA LEU A 74 9.10 14.21 -0.27
C LEU A 74 8.23 13.55 0.80
N ASP A 75 6.94 13.90 0.85
CA ASP A 75 6.02 13.33 1.83
C ASP A 75 5.73 11.86 1.54
N PHE A 76 5.67 11.47 0.26
CA PHE A 76 5.69 10.06 -0.13
C PHE A 76 6.94 9.35 0.41
N SER A 77 8.12 9.95 0.23
CA SER A 77 9.39 9.36 0.67
C SER A 77 9.45 9.16 2.19
N ARG A 78 8.93 10.13 2.96
CA ARG A 78 8.79 10.04 4.42
C ARG A 78 7.80 8.95 4.83
N ALA A 79 6.64 8.92 4.18
CA ALA A 79 5.63 7.90 4.46
C ALA A 79 6.17 6.49 4.16
N ALA A 80 6.88 6.32 3.04
CA ALA A 80 7.52 5.06 2.65
C ALA A 80 8.71 4.66 3.55
N GLY A 81 9.22 5.57 4.40
CA GLY A 81 10.34 5.31 5.31
C GLY A 81 11.70 5.29 4.61
N TYR A 82 11.83 5.98 3.48
CA TYR A 82 13.10 6.09 2.75
C TYR A 82 14.04 7.16 3.34
N ILE A 83 13.50 8.06 4.15
CA ILE A 83 14.19 9.16 4.83
C ILE A 83 13.65 9.38 6.24
#